data_AF-A0A8T3ZSU3-F1
#
_entry.id   AF-A0A8T3ZSU3-F1
#
_cell.length_a   1.000
_cell.length_b   1.000
_cell.length_c   1.000
_cell.angle_alpha   90.00
_cell.angle_beta   90.00
_cell.angle_gamma   90.00
#
_symmetry.space_group_name_H-M   'P 1'
#
loop_
_entity.id
_entity.type
_entity.pdbx_description
1 polymer ?
#
loop_
_entity_poly.entity_id
_entity_poly.type
_entity_poly.pdbx_seq_one_letter_code
_entity_poly.pdbx_strand_id
1 'polypeptide(L)'
;MNFPQRGKIEDFDSYGMRDLSMIIDRQKKNFPIQRSIIKDKAKEIFGYIQIDDAYMYEGKEGVRVFPDGGRIDILPHSIHIWCKFDEKVTAYCNWLLINVYQMGQDSSFTSS
;
A
#
# COMPACT_ATOMS: atom_id res chain seq x y z
N MET A 1 14.29 -3.89 -16.19
CA MET A 1 15.08 -5.07 -15.79
C MET A 1 14.41 -5.66 -14.56
N ASN A 2 14.04 -6.95 -14.56
CA ASN A 2 13.26 -7.60 -13.48
C ASN A 2 14.13 -8.48 -12.56
N PHE A 3 15.45 -8.24 -12.53
CA PHE A 3 16.36 -8.98 -11.65
C PHE A 3 16.79 -8.11 -10.47
N PRO A 4 17.00 -8.70 -9.28
CA PRO A 4 17.54 -7.99 -8.13
C PRO A 4 18.88 -7.34 -8.50
N GLN A 5 19.10 -6.11 -8.05
CA GLN A 5 20.41 -5.47 -8.18
C GLN A 5 21.47 -6.31 -7.45
N ARG A 6 22.69 -6.34 -8.00
CA ARG A 6 23.84 -7.09 -7.46
C ARG A 6 24.03 -6.73 -5.97
N GLY A 7 24.12 -7.74 -5.10
CA GLY A 7 24.22 -7.59 -3.64
C GLY A 7 22.90 -7.72 -2.86
N LYS A 8 21.73 -7.57 -3.48
CA LYS A 8 20.44 -7.79 -2.76
C LYS A 8 20.24 -9.24 -2.31
N ILE A 9 20.83 -10.21 -3.02
CA ILE A 9 20.76 -11.65 -2.68
C ILE A 9 21.66 -11.98 -1.47
N GLU A 10 22.61 -11.12 -1.15
CA GLU A 10 23.57 -11.33 -0.05
C GLU A 10 23.09 -10.65 1.25
N ASP A 11 22.04 -9.82 1.19
CA ASP A 11 21.39 -9.16 2.33
C ASP A 11 20.32 -10.07 2.94
N PHE A 12 20.76 -11.17 3.57
CA PHE A 12 19.90 -12.20 4.15
C PHE A 12 18.94 -11.65 5.22
N ASP A 13 19.34 -10.62 5.97
CA ASP A 13 18.51 -9.97 6.99
C ASP A 13 17.30 -9.24 6.40
N SER A 14 17.34 -8.91 5.11
CA SER A 14 16.23 -8.25 4.42
C SER A 14 15.19 -9.22 3.85
N TYR A 15 15.43 -10.53 3.90
CA TYR A 15 14.52 -11.52 3.34
C TYR A 15 13.18 -11.53 4.08
N GLY A 16 12.10 -11.37 3.33
CA GLY A 16 10.73 -11.25 3.87
C GLY A 16 10.41 -9.90 4.50
N MET A 17 11.37 -8.97 4.56
CA MET A 17 11.23 -7.66 5.24
C MET A 17 11.03 -6.49 4.28
N ARG A 18 10.80 -6.75 2.99
CA ARG A 18 10.58 -5.75 1.94
C ARG A 18 9.92 -6.39 0.71
N ASP A 19 9.52 -5.53 -0.23
CA ASP A 19 9.12 -5.92 -1.59
C ASP A 19 7.93 -6.92 -1.58
N LEU A 20 6.78 -6.48 -1.06
CA LEU A 20 5.54 -7.27 -0.97
C LEU A 20 4.48 -6.72 -1.92
N SER A 21 3.79 -7.61 -2.63
CA SER A 21 2.60 -7.28 -3.42
C SER A 21 1.42 -8.14 -3.02
N MET A 22 0.28 -7.52 -2.78
CA MET A 22 -0.96 -8.21 -2.41
C MET A 22 -2.07 -7.80 -3.36
N ILE A 23 -2.69 -8.80 -4.00
CA ILE A 23 -3.97 -8.62 -4.69
C ILE A 23 -5.08 -8.88 -3.67
N ILE A 24 -5.91 -7.87 -3.43
CA ILE A 24 -6.96 -7.91 -2.40
C ILE A 24 -8.28 -8.40 -3.03
N ASP A 25 -8.77 -7.66 -4.02
CA ASP A 25 -10.01 -7.99 -4.73
C ASP A 25 -9.93 -7.46 -6.16
N ARG A 26 -9.83 -8.38 -7.13
CA ARG A 26 -9.69 -8.05 -8.55
C ARG A 26 -10.91 -7.32 -9.13
N GLN A 27 -12.07 -7.42 -8.48
CA GLN A 27 -13.30 -6.78 -8.93
C GLN A 27 -13.38 -5.31 -8.51
N LYS A 28 -12.68 -4.89 -7.45
CA LYS A 28 -12.66 -3.50 -7.01
C LYS A 28 -11.98 -2.60 -8.05
N LYS A 29 -12.73 -1.62 -8.56
CA LYS A 29 -12.24 -0.62 -9.53
C LYS A 29 -12.03 0.78 -8.94
N ASN A 30 -12.64 1.06 -7.79
CA ASN A 30 -12.59 2.36 -7.12
C ASN A 30 -12.30 2.20 -5.63
N PHE A 31 -11.70 3.23 -5.02
CA PHE A 31 -11.57 3.29 -3.57
C PHE A 31 -12.92 3.57 -2.90
N PRO A 32 -13.18 3.02 -1.70
CA PRO A 32 -14.37 3.35 -0.91
C PRO A 32 -14.28 4.72 -0.24
N ILE A 33 -13.10 5.36 -0.26
CA ILE A 33 -12.84 6.69 0.29
C ILE A 33 -12.14 7.57 -0.74
N GLN A 34 -12.19 8.88 -0.52
CA GLN A 34 -11.49 9.83 -1.41
C GLN A 34 -9.97 9.63 -1.35
N ARG A 35 -9.31 9.74 -2.52
CA ARG A 35 -7.85 9.65 -2.62
C ARG A 35 -7.14 10.67 -1.74
N SER A 36 -7.69 11.88 -1.60
CA SER A 36 -7.17 12.93 -0.70
C SER A 36 -6.97 12.40 0.72
N ILE A 37 -7.92 11.62 1.26
CA ILE A 37 -7.83 11.04 2.60
C ILE A 37 -6.65 10.06 2.71
N ILE A 38 -6.42 9.26 1.67
CA ILE A 38 -5.27 8.34 1.59
C ILE A 38 -3.96 9.13 1.59
N LYS A 39 -3.89 10.19 0.77
CA LYS A 39 -2.71 11.07 0.69
C LYS A 39 -2.44 11.80 2.01
N ASP A 40 -3.48 12.30 2.67
CA ASP A 40 -3.35 13.03 3.92
C ASP A 40 -2.94 12.11 5.08
N LYS A 41 -3.44 10.87 5.12
CA LYS A 41 -2.95 9.88 6.08
C LYS A 41 -1.47 9.54 5.86
N ALA A 42 -1.01 9.48 4.61
CA ALA A 42 0.40 9.28 4.32
C ALA A 42 1.25 10.45 4.85
N LYS A 43 0.81 11.70 4.65
CA LYS A 43 1.51 12.88 5.22
C LYS A 43 1.53 12.87 6.75
N GLU A 44 0.44 12.43 7.38
CA GLU A 44 0.35 12.32 8.84
C GLU A 44 1.42 11.35 9.38
N ILE A 45 1.62 10.20 8.74
CA ILE A 45 2.53 9.16 9.23
C ILE A 45 3.99 9.42 8.83
N PHE A 46 4.22 9.81 7.57
CA PHE A 46 5.56 9.94 7.01
C PHE A 46 6.12 11.37 7.04
N GLY A 47 5.28 12.38 7.29
CA GLY A 47 5.67 13.79 7.22
C GLY A 47 5.70 14.31 5.78
N TYR A 48 6.68 15.15 5.46
CA TYR A 48 6.82 15.75 4.14
C TYR A 48 7.46 14.76 3.16
N ILE A 49 6.61 14.03 2.42
CA ILE A 49 7.02 13.07 1.38
C ILE A 49 6.37 13.40 0.04
N GLN A 50 6.96 12.89 -1.04
CA GLN A 50 6.32 12.92 -2.36
C GLN A 50 5.11 11.98 -2.38
N ILE A 51 4.00 12.47 -2.94
CA ILE A 51 2.75 11.72 -3.11
C ILE A 51 2.13 12.10 -4.44
N ASP A 52 1.90 11.10 -5.28
CA ASP A 52 1.38 11.28 -6.63
C ASP A 52 0.06 10.52 -6.80
N ASP A 53 -0.72 10.93 -7.79
CA ASP A 53 -1.76 10.05 -8.33
C ASP A 53 -1.08 8.93 -9.12
N ALA A 54 -1.47 7.68 -8.84
CA ALA A 54 -1.01 6.53 -9.60
C ALA A 54 -2.02 6.24 -10.71
N TYR A 55 -1.69 6.54 -11.95
CA TYR A 55 -2.50 6.11 -13.08
C TYR A 55 -2.18 4.66 -13.42
N MET A 56 -3.21 3.81 -13.42
CA MET A 56 -3.11 2.48 -14.01
C MET A 56 -4.28 2.24 -14.97
N TYR A 57 -3.93 1.53 -16.04
CA TYR A 57 -4.73 1.09 -17.18
C TYR A 57 -6.22 0.83 -16.84
N GLU A 58 -7.12 1.17 -17.76
CA GLU A 58 -8.58 0.94 -17.64
C GLU A 58 -9.32 1.82 -16.62
N GLY A 59 -8.86 3.05 -16.37
CA GLY A 59 -9.57 4.02 -15.53
C GLY A 59 -9.49 3.73 -14.02
N LYS A 60 -8.50 2.94 -13.59
CA LYS A 60 -8.24 2.65 -12.18
C LYS A 60 -7.25 3.67 -11.65
N GLU A 61 -7.75 4.66 -10.94
CA GLU A 61 -6.95 5.70 -10.31
C GLU A 61 -6.50 5.28 -8.91
N GLY A 62 -5.19 5.24 -8.71
CA GLY A 62 -4.53 4.90 -7.46
C GLY A 62 -3.83 6.09 -6.78
N VAL A 63 -3.12 5.80 -5.70
CA VAL A 63 -2.23 6.73 -5.00
C VAL A 63 -0.84 6.10 -4.92
N ARG A 64 0.20 6.88 -5.18
CA ARG A 64 1.59 6.47 -4.98
C ARG A 64 2.21 7.34 -3.91
N VAL A 65 2.83 6.72 -2.92
CA VAL A 65 3.57 7.41 -1.84
C VAL A 65 5.03 6.99 -1.85
N PHE A 66 5.93 7.90 -1.50
CA PHE A 66 7.38 7.66 -1.47
C PHE A 66 7.94 7.87 -0.05
N PRO A 67 7.75 6.91 0.85
CA PRO A 67 8.48 6.90 2.13
C PRO A 67 9.98 6.66 1.89
N ASP A 68 10.79 6.95 2.90
CA ASP A 68 12.24 6.78 2.82
C ASP A 68 12.62 5.35 2.37
N GLY A 69 13.47 5.28 1.34
CA GLY A 69 13.99 4.02 0.83
C GLY A 69 13.05 3.23 -0.09
N GLY A 70 11.95 3.81 -0.58
CA GLY A 70 11.17 3.16 -1.64
C GLY A 70 9.85 3.83 -2.03
N ARG A 71 8.87 3.00 -2.42
CA ARG A 71 7.52 3.47 -2.78
C ARG A 71 6.45 2.47 -2.36
N ILE A 72 5.24 2.98 -2.16
CA ILE A 72 4.03 2.15 -2.01
C ILE A 72 3.03 2.58 -3.08
N ASP A 73 2.60 1.63 -3.90
CA ASP A 73 1.54 1.80 -4.89
C ASP A 73 0.23 1.27 -4.30
N ILE A 74 -0.71 2.17 -4.01
CA ILE A 74 -2.04 1.86 -3.52
C ILE A 74 -2.99 1.89 -4.72
N LEU A 75 -3.54 0.73 -5.08
CA LEU A 75 -4.57 0.58 -6.12
C LEU A 75 -5.88 0.09 -5.49
N PRO A 76 -7.05 0.31 -6.11
CA PRO A 76 -8.32 -0.18 -5.59
C PRO A 76 -8.39 -1.68 -5.32
N HIS A 77 -7.65 -2.48 -6.09
CA HIS A 77 -7.66 -3.95 -6.05
C HIS A 77 -6.39 -4.57 -5.47
N SER A 78 -5.34 -3.78 -5.25
CA SER A 78 -4.03 -4.28 -4.82
C SER A 78 -3.20 -3.22 -4.14
N ILE A 79 -2.25 -3.67 -3.33
CA ILE A 79 -1.19 -2.83 -2.75
C ILE A 79 0.17 -3.43 -3.11
N HIS A 80 1.12 -2.58 -3.48
CA HIS A 80 2.50 -2.97 -3.76
C HIS A 80 3.44 -2.12 -2.92
N ILE A 81 4.26 -2.78 -2.10
CA ILE A 81 5.14 -2.17 -1.10
C ILE A 81 6.57 -2.47 -1.54
N TRP A 82 7.23 -1.47 -2.11
CA TRP A 82 8.60 -1.55 -2.64
C TRP A 82 9.57 -0.82 -1.72
N CYS A 83 9.45 -1.05 -0.41
CA CYS A 83 10.30 -0.49 0.63
C CYS A 83 10.43 -1.49 1.79
N LYS A 84 11.29 -1.18 2.76
CA LYS A 84 11.42 -1.97 3.99
C LYS A 84 10.20 -1.75 4.89
N PHE A 85 9.74 -2.78 5.58
CA PHE A 85 8.75 -2.66 6.64
C PHE A 85 9.43 -2.12 7.91
N ASP A 86 9.26 -0.83 8.16
CA ASP A 86 9.51 -0.22 9.46
C ASP A 86 8.17 0.03 10.19
N GLU A 87 8.23 0.64 11.38
CA GLU A 87 7.03 0.93 12.17
C GLU A 87 6.03 1.82 11.43
N LYS A 88 6.51 2.82 10.67
CA LYS A 88 5.66 3.77 9.94
C LYS A 88 5.01 3.11 8.72
N VAL A 89 5.78 2.38 7.93
CA VAL A 89 5.29 1.60 6.78
C VAL A 89 4.25 0.58 7.27
N THR A 90 4.53 -0.12 8.36
CA THR A 90 3.60 -1.08 8.95
C THR A 90 2.31 -0.42 9.42
N ALA A 91 2.41 0.71 10.14
CA ALA A 91 1.23 1.46 10.59
C ALA A 91 0.37 1.95 9.42
N TYR A 92 0.99 2.49 8.37
CA TYR A 92 0.27 2.95 7.19
C TYR A 92 -0.40 1.78 6.45
N CYS A 93 0.30 0.66 6.28
CA CYS A 93 -0.28 -0.53 5.64
C CYS A 93 -1.47 -1.08 6.43
N ASN A 94 -1.38 -1.18 7.76
CA ASN A 94 -2.49 -1.60 8.61
C ASN A 94 -3.70 -0.67 8.45
N TRP A 95 -3.47 0.65 8.43
CA TRP A 95 -4.54 1.60 8.20
C TRP A 95 -5.19 1.42 6.83
N LEU A 96 -4.42 1.18 5.77
CA LEU A 96 -4.94 0.91 4.42
C LEU A 96 -5.78 -0.38 4.39
N LEU A 97 -5.31 -1.47 5.00
CA LEU A 97 -6.05 -2.74 5.04
C LEU A 97 -7.45 -2.56 5.64
N ILE A 98 -7.58 -1.76 6.70
CA ILE A 98 -8.86 -1.50 7.36
C ILE A 98 -9.70 -0.48 6.57
N ASN A 99 -9.14 0.67 6.20
CA ASN A 99 -9.93 1.82 5.75
C ASN A 99 -10.09 1.91 4.23
N VAL A 100 -9.13 1.39 3.47
CA VAL A 100 -9.16 1.39 2.00
C VAL A 100 -9.63 0.04 1.49
N TYR A 101 -9.14 -1.05 2.07
CA TYR A 101 -9.45 -2.40 1.63
C TYR A 101 -10.61 -3.06 2.39
N GLN A 102 -11.05 -2.46 3.51
CA GLN A 102 -12.17 -2.93 4.34
C GLN A 102 -11.98 -4.35 4.87
N MET A 103 -10.73 -4.75 5.11
CA MET A 103 -10.41 -6.05 5.72
C MET A 103 -10.72 -6.04 7.22
N GLY A 104 -11.20 -7.17 7.73
CA GLY A 104 -11.57 -7.32 9.15
C GLY A 104 -12.93 -6.73 9.51
N GLN A 105 -13.75 -6.35 8.53
CA GLN A 105 -15.13 -5.83 8.71
C GLN A 105 -16.21 -6.91 8.52
N ASP A 106 -15.87 -8.20 8.70
CA ASP A 106 -16.86 -9.26 8.60
C ASP A 106 -17.95 -9.11 9.67
N SER A 107 -19.17 -9.00 9.14
CA SER A 107 -20.41 -8.78 9.83
C SER A 107 -20.89 -10.06 10.51
N SER A 108 -20.83 -10.11 11.84
CA SER A 108 -21.61 -11.04 12.67
C SER A 108 -22.34 -10.32 13.81
N PHE A 109 -22.90 -9.16 13.50
CA PHE A 109 -23.97 -8.53 14.27
C PHE A 109 -25.13 -8.15 13.34
N THR A 110 -25.99 -9.13 13.07
CA THR A 110 -27.45 -9.09 12.76
C THR A 110 -27.80 -10.53 12.35
N SER A 111 -28.56 -11.34 13.09
CA SER A 111 -29.78 -11.03 13.85
C SER A 111 -29.90 -11.93 15.09
N SER A 112 -30.33 -11.35 16.21
CA SER A 112 -31.09 -12.04 17.26
C SER A 112 -32.58 -12.03 16.92
#